data_AF-A0A925M692-F1
#
_entry.id   AF-A0A925M692-F1
#
_cell.length_a   1.000
_cell.length_b   1.000
_cell.length_c   1.000
_cell.angle_alpha   90.00
_cell.angle_beta   90.00
_cell.angle_gamma   90.00
#
_symmetry.space_group_name_H-M   'P 1'
#
loop_
_entity.id
_entity.type
_entity.pdbx_description
1 polymer ?
#
loop_
_entity_poly.entity_id
_entity_poly.type
_entity_poly.pdbx_seq_one_letter_code
_entity_poly.pdbx_strand_id
1 'polypeptide(L)'
;MQGLKGGSDDRRNLAASCYRCNEFKGAKTDAVDPETGQFAPLFNPRTQTWVGQFAWVNGGTQMIGVTPTGRATVIALRLNNENVVEA
;
A
#
# COMPACT_ATOMS: atom_id res chain seq x y z
N MET A 1 -20.77 -15.38 -2.14
CA MET A 1 -19.68 -15.34 -3.16
C MET A 1 -18.40 -15.04 -2.40
N GLN A 2 -17.40 -15.92 -2.41
CA GLN A 2 -16.12 -15.67 -1.72
C GLN A 2 -15.19 -14.90 -2.66
N GLY A 3 -14.59 -13.82 -2.17
CA GLY A 3 -13.53 -13.10 -2.84
C GLY A 3 -12.22 -13.90 -2.87
N LEU A 4 -11.20 -13.32 -3.50
CA LEU A 4 -9.87 -13.93 -3.63
C LEU A 4 -9.30 -14.35 -2.26
N LYS A 5 -8.64 -15.50 -2.22
CA LYS A 5 -8.07 -16.12 -1.00
C LYS A 5 -9.10 -16.33 0.13
N GLY A 6 -10.38 -16.51 -0.18
CA GLY A 6 -11.43 -16.72 0.82
C GLY A 6 -11.91 -15.43 1.50
N GLY A 7 -11.58 -14.26 0.95
CA GLY A 7 -12.08 -12.98 1.46
C GLY A 7 -13.60 -12.87 1.36
N SER A 8 -14.23 -12.10 2.23
CA SER A 8 -15.68 -11.83 2.18
C SER A 8 -16.01 -10.55 1.40
N ASP A 9 -17.26 -10.40 1.00
CA ASP A 9 -17.86 -9.16 0.49
C ASP A 9 -18.36 -8.23 1.61
N ASP A 10 -18.09 -8.57 2.87
CA ASP A 10 -18.41 -7.75 4.03
C ASP A 10 -17.72 -6.38 3.92
N ARG A 11 -18.44 -5.30 4.23
CA ARG A 11 -17.91 -3.92 4.19
C ARG A 11 -16.63 -3.74 5.00
N ARG A 12 -16.42 -4.53 6.05
CA ARG A 12 -15.19 -4.54 6.85
C ARG A 12 -13.98 -5.07 6.09
N ASN A 13 -14.19 -5.89 5.07
CA ASN A 13 -13.15 -6.41 4.18
C ASN A 13 -12.95 -5.54 2.92
N LEU A 14 -13.93 -4.69 2.57
CA LEU A 14 -13.88 -3.80 1.40
C LEU A 14 -13.28 -2.42 1.72
N ALA A 15 -12.55 -1.83 0.77
CA ALA A 15 -12.02 -0.46 0.89
C ALA A 15 -12.38 0.35 -0.37
N ALA A 16 -12.74 1.62 -0.17
CA ALA A 16 -12.96 2.54 -1.29
C ALA A 16 -11.61 2.86 -1.94
N SER A 17 -11.51 2.62 -3.24
CA SER A 17 -10.32 2.93 -4.02
C SER A 17 -10.73 3.27 -5.45
N CYS A 18 -9.91 4.09 -6.13
CA CYS A 18 -10.09 4.29 -7.56
C CYS A 18 -9.68 3.01 -8.31
N TYR A 19 -10.12 2.89 -9.57
CA TYR A 19 -9.81 1.74 -10.41
C TYR A 19 -8.31 1.40 -10.46
N ARG A 20 -7.45 2.41 -10.66
CA ARG A 20 -5.98 2.22 -10.74
C ARG A 20 -5.39 1.70 -9.43
N CYS A 21 -5.78 2.27 -8.30
CA CYS A 21 -5.31 1.81 -6.99
C CYS A 21 -5.78 0.38 -6.69
N ASN A 22 -7.01 0.05 -7.08
CA ASN A 22 -7.54 -1.30 -6.92
C ASN A 22 -6.78 -2.31 -7.79
N GLU A 23 -6.43 -1.97 -9.03
CA GLU A 23 -5.59 -2.81 -9.91
C GLU A 23 -4.17 -2.98 -9.36
N PHE A 24 -3.53 -1.88 -8.92
CA PHE A 24 -2.19 -1.96 -8.32
C PHE A 24 -2.18 -2.80 -7.06
N LYS A 25 -3.22 -2.74 -6.22
CA LYS A 25 -3.34 -3.65 -5.09
C LYS A 25 -3.62 -5.08 -5.57
N GLY A 26 -4.67 -5.27 -6.36
CA GLY A 26 -5.19 -6.57 -6.77
C GLY A 26 -5.33 -7.52 -5.58
N ALA A 27 -4.92 -8.78 -5.77
CA ALA A 27 -4.92 -9.81 -4.75
C ALA A 27 -3.70 -9.77 -3.80
N LYS A 28 -2.84 -8.74 -3.89
CA LYS A 28 -1.62 -8.67 -3.08
C LYS A 28 -1.94 -8.35 -1.61
N THR A 29 -1.30 -9.12 -0.75
CA THR A 29 -1.31 -9.01 0.73
C THR A 29 0.09 -8.69 1.28
N ASP A 30 1.10 -8.89 0.47
CA ASP A 30 2.52 -8.82 0.77
C ASP A 30 3.27 -8.45 -0.51
N ALA A 31 4.49 -7.94 -0.36
CA ALA A 31 5.41 -7.65 -1.45
C ALA A 31 6.85 -7.70 -0.93
N VAL A 32 7.81 -7.74 -1.85
CA VAL A 32 9.23 -7.72 -1.51
C VAL A 32 9.61 -6.34 -0.99
N ASP A 33 10.24 -6.29 0.19
CA ASP A 33 10.91 -5.10 0.68
C ASP A 33 12.22 -4.89 -0.11
N PRO A 34 12.38 -3.77 -0.82
CA PRO A 34 13.53 -3.53 -1.70
C PRO A 34 14.87 -3.52 -0.97
N GLU A 35 14.91 -3.17 0.33
CA GLU A 35 16.17 -3.09 1.07
C GLU A 35 16.66 -4.46 1.54
N THR A 36 15.74 -5.34 1.93
CA THR A 36 16.08 -6.64 2.53
C THR A 36 15.94 -7.81 1.56
N GLY A 37 15.21 -7.62 0.45
CA GLY A 37 14.85 -8.68 -0.49
C GLY A 37 13.87 -9.70 0.08
N GLN A 38 13.36 -9.50 1.30
CA GLN A 38 12.41 -10.39 1.96
C GLN A 38 10.97 -9.94 1.72
N PHE A 39 10.02 -10.87 1.80
CA PHE A 39 8.60 -10.52 1.78
C PHE A 39 8.20 -9.81 3.08
N ALA A 40 7.52 -8.67 2.93
CA ALA A 40 6.87 -7.95 4.00
C ALA A 40 5.37 -7.81 3.71
N PRO A 41 4.50 -7.86 4.74
CA PRO A 41 3.07 -7.63 4.54
C PRO A 41 2.84 -6.18 4.07
N LEU A 42 1.84 -5.99 3.21
CA LEU A 42 1.38 -4.66 2.85
C LEU A 42 0.67 -3.99 4.04
N PHE A 43 0.76 -2.67 4.11
CA PHE A 43 0.17 -1.89 5.18
C PHE A 43 -1.34 -2.07 5.24
N ASN A 44 -1.85 -2.34 6.45
CA ASN A 44 -3.27 -2.47 6.73
C ASN A 44 -3.72 -1.31 7.64
N PRO A 45 -4.42 -0.28 7.11
CA PRO A 45 -4.84 0.87 7.89
C PRO A 45 -5.84 0.55 9.01
N ARG A 46 -6.43 -0.66 9.02
CA ARG A 46 -7.36 -1.08 10.08
C ARG A 46 -6.65 -1.62 11.31
N THR A 47 -5.42 -2.09 11.17
CA THR A 47 -4.67 -2.74 12.25
C THR A 47 -3.33 -2.07 12.53
N GLN A 48 -2.87 -1.16 11.66
CA GLN A 48 -1.58 -0.51 11.77
C GLN A 48 -1.73 1.01 11.74
N THR A 49 -0.89 1.69 12.52
CA THR A 49 -0.82 3.14 12.55
C THR A 49 0.01 3.67 11.38
N TRP A 50 -0.45 4.73 10.74
CA TRP A 50 0.26 5.38 9.63
C TRP A 50 1.60 5.98 10.08
N VAL A 51 1.58 6.68 11.21
CA VAL A 51 2.75 7.29 11.83
C VAL A 51 3.78 6.20 12.15
N GLY A 52 5.00 6.39 11.67
CA GLY A 52 6.10 5.43 11.85
C GLY A 52 6.15 4.32 10.81
N GLN A 53 5.18 4.21 9.89
CA GLN A 53 5.28 3.34 8.71
C GLN A 53 5.71 4.12 7.47
N PHE A 54 5.26 5.36 7.36
CA PHE A 54 5.53 6.24 6.23
C PHE A 54 6.03 7.60 6.68
N ALA A 55 6.79 8.25 5.80
CA ALA A 55 7.18 9.65 5.93
C ALA A 55 6.98 10.37 4.59
N TRP A 56 6.66 11.65 4.68
CA TRP A 56 6.61 12.54 3.52
C TRP A 56 7.99 13.18 3.32
N VAL A 57 8.45 13.21 2.09
CA VAL A 57 9.71 13.86 1.66
C VAL A 57 9.44 14.79 0.47
N ASN A 58 10.48 15.48 0.00
CA ASN A 58 10.40 16.42 -1.12
C ASN A 58 9.28 17.46 -0.94
N GLY A 59 9.19 18.04 0.26
CA GLY A 59 8.17 19.05 0.58
C GLY A 59 6.73 18.53 0.67
N GLY A 60 6.52 17.22 0.86
CA GLY A 60 5.18 16.64 0.97
C GLY A 60 4.66 15.98 -0.30
N THR A 61 5.48 15.89 -1.33
CA THR A 61 5.09 15.40 -2.66
C THR A 61 5.38 13.93 -2.87
N GLN A 62 6.29 13.36 -2.09
CA GLN A 62 6.67 11.95 -2.18
C GLN A 62 6.54 11.28 -0.82
N MET A 63 6.02 10.06 -0.86
CA MET A 63 5.89 9.20 0.29
C MET A 63 6.96 8.11 0.25
N ILE A 64 7.69 7.97 1.35
CA ILE A 64 8.63 6.86 1.56
C ILE A 64 8.15 5.97 2.69
N GLY A 65 8.47 4.68 2.60
CA GLY A 65 8.31 3.74 3.70
C GLY A 65 9.53 3.80 4.62
N VAL A 66 9.31 3.85 5.93
CA VAL A 66 10.40 3.84 6.94
C VAL A 66 10.53 2.49 7.66
N THR A 67 9.70 1.52 7.27
CA THR A 67 9.74 0.12 7.72
C THR A 67 9.71 -0.81 6.50
N PRO A 68 10.06 -2.11 6.64
CA PRO A 68 9.88 -3.09 5.56
C PRO A 68 8.46 -3.11 4.98
N THR A 69 7.44 -3.10 5.85
CA THR A 69 6.03 -2.99 5.44
C THR A 69 5.74 -1.71 4.66
N GLY A 70 6.22 -0.57 5.15
CA GLY A 70 6.04 0.72 4.49
C GLY A 70 6.66 0.74 3.10
N ARG A 71 7.91 0.28 2.96
CA ARG A 71 8.64 0.28 1.68
C ARG A 71 8.01 -0.66 0.67
N ALA A 72 7.69 -1.88 1.09
CA ALA A 72 6.96 -2.84 0.27
C ALA A 72 5.60 -2.26 -0.19
N THR A 73 4.90 -1.53 0.68
CA THR A 73 3.61 -0.90 0.36
C THR A 73 3.73 0.21 -0.68
N VAL A 74 4.66 1.17 -0.49
CA VAL A 74 4.84 2.31 -1.41
C VAL A 74 5.09 1.82 -2.83
N ILE A 75 5.95 0.80 -2.98
CA ILE A 75 6.32 0.22 -4.28
C ILE A 75 5.17 -0.60 -4.86
N ALA A 76 4.62 -1.53 -4.08
CA ALA A 76 3.60 -2.46 -4.58
C ALA A 76 2.31 -1.75 -4.99
N LEU A 77 1.93 -0.69 -4.26
CA LEU A 77 0.72 0.08 -4.54
C LEU A 77 0.98 1.30 -5.43
N ARG A 78 2.24 1.57 -5.78
CA ARG A 78 2.67 2.75 -6.55
C ARG A 78 2.09 4.04 -6.00
N LEU A 79 2.30 4.28 -4.71
CA LEU A 79 1.72 5.43 -4.00
C LEU A 79 2.25 6.79 -4.50
N ASN A 80 3.44 6.80 -5.10
CA ASN A 80 3.99 7.96 -5.78
C ASN A 80 3.67 7.89 -7.27
N ASN A 81 2.97 8.91 -7.79
CA ASN A 81 2.67 9.05 -9.20
C ASN A 81 3.08 10.45 -9.66
N GLU A 82 4.18 10.53 -10.41
CA GLU A 82 4.77 11.79 -10.89
C GLU A 82 3.76 12.64 -11.68
N ASN A 83 2.84 12.01 -12.41
CA ASN A 83 1.82 12.72 -13.20
C ASN A 83 0.75 13.43 -12.35
N VAL A 84 0.68 13.16 -11.05
CA VAL A 84 -0.27 13.81 -10.11
C VAL A 84 0.46 14.83 -9.23
N VAL A 85 1.79 14.79 -9.21
CA VAL A 85 2.64 15.56 -8.31
C VAL A 85 3.11 16.88 -8.95
N GLU A 86 2.94 17.07 -10.27
CA GLU A 86 3.07 18.39 -10.89
C GLU A 86 1.75 19.17 -10.72
N ALA A 87 1.79 20.22 -9.90
CA ALA A 87 0.77 21.25 -9.75
C ALA A 87 1.43 22.63 -9.84
#